data_AF-A0A816U846-F1
#
_entry.id   AF-A0A816U846-F1
#
_cell.length_a   1.000
_cell.length_b   1.000
_cell.length_c   1.000
_cell.angle_alpha   90.00
_cell.angle_beta   90.00
_cell.angle_gamma   90.00
#
_symmetry.space_group_name_H-M   'P 1'
#
loop_
_entity.id
_entity.type
_entity.pdbx_description
1 polymer ?
#
loop_
_entity_poly.entity_id
_entity_poly.type
_entity_poly.pdbx_seq_one_letter_code
_entity_poly.pdbx_strand_id
1 'polypeptide(L)'
;MFRFVFLSSLEPSQIVATRVKLLRSLRLALQCSSELSLIVFNLWKQFIRHLSTNVDILSSMMLQLIASLLPFHEINFEHFQELVLLMLNNISNSQIAAIADDLLLIPQLNRMDNIQTKLNKCKKLHTTEVTDNQTKVKNDERTLLENKFQRLITLLNFDMVDIRLHALNSLENLLKTNRPYLLQMCLSRDTVPPIITRLILTLLERCNDTNQNIRFIAINSLGEIGAIDPGRIEFRKLYSKIVTSTSLINRLLSNSNSEINTDDLKRCYFKLYSQEFALELFAELTRAFLAADQVRQQDTISYAIQECLKFYNLNLSDDNEKVKVNQELWAKLNQEQQDLFKPLRTSKYVLTDETNLKTSRSQEAILKQLTVKTYEQWLTQYVPYLIQHLPNNNYYHLFHSCLFAVRFNRSV
;
A
#
# COMPACT_ATOMS: atom_id res chain seq x y z
N MET A 1 18.15 8.35 31.64
CA MET A 1 17.04 7.79 32.45
C MET A 1 15.63 8.16 31.96
N PHE A 2 15.43 9.23 31.16
CA PHE A 2 14.10 9.69 30.73
C PHE A 2 13.58 9.19 29.36
N ARG A 3 14.29 8.30 28.64
CA ARG A 3 14.00 8.03 27.21
C ARG A 3 13.18 6.77 26.88
N PHE A 4 12.76 5.95 27.85
CA PHE A 4 12.02 4.70 27.60
C PHE A 4 10.57 4.67 28.11
N VAL A 5 10.13 5.70 28.84
CA VAL A 5 8.84 5.64 29.56
C VAL A 5 7.66 5.62 28.60
N PHE A 6 7.70 6.37 27.50
CA PHE A 6 6.52 6.61 26.66
C PHE A 6 5.92 5.33 26.05
N LEU A 7 6.71 4.45 25.42
CA LEU A 7 6.17 3.20 24.88
C LEU A 7 5.77 2.22 25.98
N SER A 8 6.51 2.17 27.08
CA SER A 8 6.17 1.31 28.22
C SER A 8 4.93 1.75 29.00
N SER A 9 4.53 3.02 28.91
CA SER A 9 3.38 3.59 29.62
C SER A 9 2.10 3.67 28.78
N LEU A 10 2.19 3.44 27.46
CA LEU A 10 1.04 3.48 26.57
C LEU A 10 0.26 2.17 26.61
N GLU A 11 -1.06 2.28 26.53
CA GLU A 11 -1.91 1.11 26.36
C GLU A 11 -1.63 0.43 25.00
N PRO A 12 -1.60 -0.92 24.93
CA PRO A 12 -1.41 -1.63 23.67
C PRO A 12 -2.40 -1.22 22.57
N SER A 13 -3.62 -0.86 22.94
CA SER A 13 -4.67 -0.36 22.04
C SER A 13 -4.24 0.91 21.28
N GLN A 14 -3.58 1.85 21.96
CA GLN A 14 -3.13 3.11 21.40
C GLN A 14 -1.91 2.92 20.50
N ILE A 15 -1.01 1.99 20.87
CA ILE A 15 0.15 1.62 20.05
C ILE A 15 -0.32 0.97 18.75
N VAL A 16 -1.28 0.06 18.82
CA VAL A 16 -1.88 -0.55 17.62
C VAL A 16 -2.56 0.53 16.77
N ALA A 17 -3.29 1.47 17.34
CA ALA A 17 -3.95 2.54 16.59
C ALA A 17 -2.95 3.48 15.87
N THR A 18 -1.78 3.73 16.47
CA THR A 18 -0.75 4.64 15.94
C THR A 18 0.42 3.92 15.25
N ARG A 19 0.29 2.59 15.05
CA ARG A 19 1.36 1.68 14.62
C ARG A 19 2.11 2.13 13.36
N VAL A 20 1.39 2.63 12.36
CA VAL A 20 2.00 3.05 11.10
C VAL A 20 2.91 4.26 11.30
N LYS A 21 2.52 5.23 12.13
CA LYS A 21 3.36 6.41 12.44
C LYS A 21 4.56 6.03 13.29
N LEU A 22 4.36 5.16 14.28
CA LEU A 22 5.45 4.65 15.11
C LEU A 22 6.46 3.88 14.27
N LEU A 23 6.00 3.02 13.36
CA LEU A 23 6.85 2.29 12.41
C LEU A 23 7.74 3.24 11.58
N ARG A 24 7.16 4.33 11.05
CA ARG A 24 7.93 5.32 10.28
C ARG A 24 8.96 6.05 11.14
N SER A 25 8.59 6.49 12.34
CA SER A 25 9.51 7.12 13.28
C SER A 25 10.67 6.20 13.67
N LEU A 26 10.38 4.92 13.93
CA LEU A 26 11.39 3.91 14.25
C LEU A 26 12.31 3.62 13.06
N ARG A 27 11.76 3.56 11.85
CA ARG A 27 12.54 3.41 10.61
C ARG A 27 13.47 4.60 10.37
N LEU A 28 13.01 5.83 10.61
CA LEU A 28 13.86 7.02 10.54
C LEU A 28 14.94 7.00 11.62
N ALA A 29 14.61 6.57 12.84
CA ALA A 29 15.59 6.46 13.93
C ALA A 29 16.73 5.48 13.61
N LEU A 30 16.45 4.40 12.88
CA LEU A 30 17.47 3.46 12.38
C LEU A 30 18.49 4.12 11.44
N GLN A 31 18.11 5.19 10.74
CA GLN A 31 18.99 5.91 9.82
C GLN A 31 19.87 6.95 10.53
N CYS A 32 19.56 7.31 11.78
CA CYS A 32 20.10 8.52 12.41
C CYS A 32 21.47 8.39 13.09
N SER A 33 22.02 7.19 13.33
CA SER A 33 23.43 6.93 13.71
C SER A 33 23.58 5.51 14.27
N SER A 34 24.79 4.95 14.18
CA SER A 34 25.15 3.66 14.79
C SER A 34 25.17 3.71 16.33
N GLU A 35 25.43 4.88 16.91
CA GLU A 35 25.51 5.10 18.36
C GLU A 35 24.16 4.91 19.08
N LEU A 36 23.05 5.14 18.38
CA LEU A 36 21.71 4.94 18.92
C LEU A 36 21.18 3.52 18.71
N SER A 37 21.95 2.63 18.09
CA SER A 37 21.52 1.27 17.70
C SER A 37 20.89 0.47 18.84
N LEU A 38 21.49 0.48 20.04
CA LEU A 38 20.96 -0.23 21.20
C LEU A 38 19.64 0.36 21.72
N ILE A 39 19.49 1.68 21.66
CA ILE A 39 18.25 2.35 22.07
C ILE A 39 17.14 2.01 21.08
N VAL A 40 17.45 2.11 19.78
CA VAL A 40 16.51 1.82 18.70
C VAL A 40 16.10 0.35 18.75
N PHE A 41 17.03 -0.58 18.98
CA PHE A 41 16.73 -1.99 19.20
C PHE A 41 15.71 -2.21 20.33
N ASN A 42 15.94 -1.59 21.50
CA ASN A 42 15.03 -1.73 22.63
C ASN A 42 13.63 -1.15 22.34
N LEU A 43 13.56 -0.04 21.61
CA LEU A 43 12.29 0.54 21.17
C LEU A 43 11.55 -0.38 20.19
N TRP A 44 12.25 -0.96 19.22
CA TRP A 44 11.69 -1.97 18.31
C TRP A 44 11.20 -3.21 19.04
N LYS A 45 11.98 -3.71 20.01
CA LYS A 45 11.62 -4.86 20.84
C LYS A 45 10.34 -4.60 21.63
N GLN A 46 10.19 -3.42 22.23
CA GLN A 46 8.96 -3.02 22.91
C GLN A 46 7.79 -2.89 21.92
N PHE A 47 8.00 -2.19 20.80
CA PHE A 47 6.98 -2.01 19.77
C PHE A 47 6.42 -3.36 19.26
N ILE A 48 7.30 -4.31 18.93
CA ILE A 48 6.89 -5.64 18.48
C ILE A 48 6.13 -6.39 19.59
N ARG A 49 6.56 -6.30 20.86
CA ARG A 49 5.83 -6.92 21.98
C ARG A 49 4.41 -6.37 22.12
N HIS A 50 4.20 -5.07 21.94
CA HIS A 50 2.86 -4.47 21.96
C HIS A 50 2.02 -4.86 20.74
N LEU A 51 2.63 -4.94 19.55
CA LEU A 51 1.93 -5.48 18.38
C LEU A 51 1.54 -6.95 18.56
N SER A 52 2.36 -7.72 19.28
CA SER A 52 2.11 -9.15 19.54
C SER A 52 0.87 -9.40 20.41
N THR A 53 0.29 -8.37 21.03
CA THR A 53 -1.03 -8.47 21.67
C THR A 53 -2.14 -8.77 20.65
N ASN A 54 -1.96 -8.40 19.38
CA ASN A 54 -2.85 -8.75 18.27
C ASN A 54 -2.06 -9.51 17.19
N VAL A 55 -2.15 -10.84 17.23
CA VAL A 55 -1.40 -11.75 16.37
C VAL A 55 -1.71 -11.55 14.88
N ASP A 56 -2.95 -11.22 14.53
CA ASP A 56 -3.36 -11.02 13.14
C ASP A 56 -2.75 -9.75 12.53
N ILE A 57 -2.67 -8.68 13.32
CA ILE A 57 -1.99 -7.45 12.91
C ILE A 57 -0.49 -7.69 12.76
N LEU A 58 0.14 -8.41 13.69
CA LEU A 58 1.56 -8.73 13.58
C LEU A 58 1.85 -9.60 12.35
N SER A 59 1.00 -10.60 12.09
CA SER A 59 1.14 -11.50 10.93
C SER A 59 0.99 -10.75 9.61
N SER A 60 -0.01 -9.87 9.49
CA SER A 60 -0.22 -9.07 8.28
C SER A 60 0.89 -8.04 8.02
N MET A 61 1.47 -7.46 9.08
CA MET A 61 2.56 -6.47 8.96
C MET A 61 3.96 -7.10 8.89
N MET A 62 4.11 -8.42 9.01
CA MET A 62 5.43 -9.05 9.21
C MET A 62 6.43 -8.70 8.11
N LEU A 63 6.03 -8.80 6.84
CA LEU A 63 6.91 -8.50 5.72
C LEU A 63 7.36 -7.03 5.74
N GLN A 64 6.44 -6.12 6.10
CA GLN A 64 6.72 -4.69 6.24
C GLN A 64 7.68 -4.39 7.40
N LEU A 65 7.50 -5.07 8.55
CA LEU A 65 8.36 -4.92 9.72
C LEU A 65 9.78 -5.39 9.41
N ILE A 66 9.93 -6.58 8.81
CA ILE A 66 11.24 -7.14 8.45
C ILE A 66 11.91 -6.27 7.40
N ALA A 67 11.21 -5.85 6.35
CA ALA A 67 11.75 -4.96 5.33
C ALA A 67 12.23 -3.62 5.93
N SER A 68 11.48 -3.07 6.89
CA SER A 68 11.88 -1.84 7.60
C SER A 68 13.11 -2.00 8.50
N LEU A 69 13.38 -3.23 8.95
CA LEU A 69 14.54 -3.59 9.76
C LEU A 69 15.78 -3.95 8.93
N LEU A 70 15.68 -4.08 7.60
CA LEU A 70 16.82 -4.42 6.75
C LEU A 70 18.03 -3.47 6.90
N PRO A 71 17.88 -2.15 7.03
CA PRO A 71 19.02 -1.29 7.30
C PRO A 71 19.73 -1.61 8.63
N PHE A 72 18.99 -2.15 9.61
CA PHE A 72 19.54 -2.54 10.90
C PHE A 72 20.40 -3.81 10.84
N HIS A 73 20.11 -4.72 9.89
CA HIS A 73 20.91 -5.92 9.65
C HIS A 73 22.39 -5.59 9.40
N GLU A 74 22.67 -4.54 8.61
CA GLU A 74 24.03 -4.11 8.30
C GLU A 74 24.76 -3.50 9.52
N ILE A 75 24.01 -2.98 10.50
CA ILE A 75 24.56 -2.38 11.71
C ILE A 75 24.79 -3.44 12.79
N ASN A 76 23.80 -4.30 13.02
CA ASN A 76 23.86 -5.31 14.05
C ASN A 76 23.04 -6.57 13.69
N PHE A 77 23.75 -7.57 13.16
CA PHE A 77 23.18 -8.83 12.71
C PHE A 77 22.50 -9.63 13.83
N GLU A 78 23.11 -9.71 15.02
CA GLU A 78 22.59 -10.50 16.15
C GLU A 78 21.27 -9.92 16.67
N HIS A 79 21.21 -8.61 16.85
CA HIS A 79 20.00 -7.94 17.33
C HIS A 79 18.89 -7.99 16.27
N PHE A 80 19.24 -7.88 14.98
CA PHE A 80 18.29 -8.10 13.88
C PHE A 80 17.69 -9.51 13.94
N GLN A 81 18.53 -10.54 14.12
CA GLN A 81 18.08 -11.93 14.29
C GLN A 81 17.11 -12.09 15.46
N GLU A 82 17.43 -11.48 16.60
CA GLU A 82 16.59 -11.54 17.79
C GLU A 82 15.20 -10.94 17.53
N LEU A 83 15.12 -9.78 16.88
CA LEU A 83 13.84 -9.14 16.56
C LEU A 83 13.00 -10.00 15.60
N VAL A 84 13.62 -10.59 14.57
CA VAL A 84 12.92 -11.47 13.61
C VAL A 84 12.41 -12.74 14.31
N LEU A 85 13.23 -13.37 15.14
CA LEU A 85 12.81 -14.53 15.92
C LEU A 85 11.69 -14.19 16.91
N LEU A 86 11.75 -13.01 17.54
CA LEU A 86 10.70 -12.54 18.45
C LEU A 86 9.37 -12.38 17.70
N MET A 87 9.36 -11.79 16.50
CA MET A 87 8.16 -11.70 15.66
C MET A 87 7.61 -13.09 15.32
N LEU A 88 8.47 -14.00 14.85
CA LEU A 88 8.07 -15.36 14.48
C LEU A 88 7.62 -16.19 15.68
N ASN A 89 8.13 -15.95 16.89
CA ASN A 89 7.74 -16.70 18.09
C ASN A 89 6.35 -16.33 18.59
N ASN A 90 5.87 -15.13 18.27
CA ASN A 90 4.58 -14.62 18.73
C ASN A 90 3.42 -14.94 17.78
N ILE A 91 3.65 -15.73 16.73
CA ILE A 91 2.67 -16.07 15.69
C ILE A 91 2.52 -17.58 15.59
N SER A 92 1.32 -18.03 15.22
CA SER A 92 1.03 -19.44 15.03
C SER A 92 1.81 -20.07 13.87
N ASN A 93 2.13 -21.36 13.96
CA ASN A 93 2.88 -22.07 12.92
C ASN A 93 2.16 -22.05 11.55
N SER A 94 0.82 -22.01 11.55
CA SER A 94 0.02 -21.95 10.32
C SER A 94 0.13 -20.60 9.62
N GLN A 95 0.06 -19.49 10.37
CA GLN A 95 0.29 -18.14 9.84
C GLN A 95 1.73 -17.97 9.34
N ILE A 96 2.71 -18.55 10.02
CA ILE A 96 4.10 -18.58 9.55
C ILE A 96 4.19 -19.36 8.23
N ALA A 97 3.55 -20.51 8.11
CA ALA A 97 3.58 -21.30 6.88
C ALA A 97 3.01 -20.55 5.67
N ALA A 98 1.94 -19.76 5.86
CA ALA A 98 1.35 -18.96 4.79
C ALA A 98 2.31 -17.90 4.22
N ILE A 99 3.04 -17.20 5.10
CA ILE A 99 3.95 -16.11 4.72
C ILE A 99 5.40 -16.57 4.48
N ALA A 100 5.75 -17.81 4.84
CA ALA A 100 7.15 -18.25 4.87
C ALA A 100 7.83 -18.15 3.49
N ASP A 101 7.12 -18.47 2.41
CA ASP A 101 7.62 -18.31 1.05
C ASP A 101 7.86 -16.83 0.66
N ASP A 102 7.09 -15.87 1.19
CA ASP A 102 7.36 -14.42 1.00
C ASP A 102 8.63 -14.02 1.74
N LEU A 103 8.81 -14.52 2.95
CA LEU A 103 9.99 -14.24 3.77
C LEU A 103 11.27 -14.78 3.13
N LEU A 104 11.21 -15.96 2.48
CA LEU A 104 12.37 -16.51 1.77
C LEU A 104 12.85 -15.66 0.59
N LEU A 105 12.03 -14.72 0.10
CA LEU A 105 12.44 -13.77 -0.92
C LEU A 105 13.45 -12.74 -0.40
N ILE A 106 13.56 -12.57 0.92
CA ILE A 106 14.49 -11.64 1.56
C ILE A 106 15.85 -12.32 1.73
N PRO A 107 16.90 -11.93 0.96
CA PRO A 107 18.17 -12.64 0.95
C PRO A 107 18.89 -12.68 2.29
N GLN A 108 18.70 -11.66 3.12
CA GLN A 108 19.29 -11.56 4.46
C GLN A 108 18.80 -12.67 5.39
N LEU A 109 17.52 -13.06 5.26
CA LEU A 109 16.95 -14.14 6.08
C LEU A 109 17.53 -15.51 5.71
N ASN A 110 17.90 -15.70 4.45
CA ASN A 110 18.48 -16.96 3.97
C ASN A 110 19.87 -17.25 4.55
N ARG A 111 20.55 -16.24 5.12
CA ARG A 111 21.84 -16.40 5.80
C ARG A 111 21.71 -16.90 7.25
N MET A 112 20.49 -17.06 7.76
CA MET A 112 20.21 -17.23 9.18
C MET A 112 19.61 -18.62 9.46
N ASP A 113 20.46 -19.58 9.86
CA ASP A 113 20.07 -20.99 10.00
C ASP A 113 18.88 -21.20 10.97
N ASN A 114 18.85 -20.47 12.09
CA ASN A 114 17.77 -20.59 13.08
C ASN A 114 16.41 -20.16 12.53
N ILE A 115 16.38 -19.13 11.67
CA ILE A 115 15.15 -18.66 11.03
C ILE A 115 14.77 -19.64 9.93
N GLN A 116 15.73 -20.08 9.12
CA GLN A 116 15.50 -21.01 8.02
C GLN A 116 14.95 -22.36 8.50
N THR A 117 15.54 -22.92 9.56
CA THR A 117 15.07 -24.16 10.20
C THR A 117 13.65 -24.01 10.71
N LYS A 118 13.31 -22.87 11.35
CA LYS A 118 11.97 -22.60 11.83
C LYS A 118 10.95 -22.46 10.70
N LEU A 119 11.26 -21.70 9.65
CA LEU A 119 10.38 -21.54 8.48
C LEU A 119 10.13 -22.89 7.79
N ASN A 120 11.17 -23.67 7.57
CA ASN A 120 11.06 -24.99 6.95
C ASN A 120 10.28 -25.97 7.82
N LYS A 121 10.45 -25.94 9.14
CA LYS A 121 9.65 -26.75 10.07
C LYS A 121 8.17 -26.40 9.98
N CYS A 122 7.82 -25.11 9.98
CA CYS A 122 6.42 -24.67 9.88
C CYS A 122 5.80 -25.07 8.55
N LYS A 123 6.53 -24.93 7.44
CA LYS A 123 6.08 -25.41 6.12
C LYS A 123 5.81 -26.91 6.08
N LYS A 124 6.73 -27.71 6.63
CA LYS A 124 6.58 -29.18 6.66
C LYS A 124 5.34 -29.59 7.45
N LEU A 125 5.15 -29.02 8.65
CA LEU A 125 4.00 -29.29 9.51
C LEU A 125 2.67 -28.95 8.83
N HIS A 126 2.60 -27.78 8.18
CA HIS A 126 1.40 -27.37 7.45
C HIS A 126 1.15 -28.24 6.20
N THR A 127 2.20 -28.74 5.55
CA THR A 127 2.03 -29.64 4.39
C THR A 127 1.49 -30.99 4.83
N THR A 128 1.96 -31.53 5.96
CA THR A 128 1.48 -32.79 6.53
C THR A 128 0.03 -32.71 7.01
N GLU A 129 -0.40 -31.59 7.61
CA GLU A 129 -1.78 -31.39 8.07
C GLU A 129 -2.78 -31.25 6.91
N VAL A 130 -2.35 -30.70 5.77
CA VAL A 130 -3.21 -30.52 4.58
C VAL A 130 -3.29 -31.79 3.72
N THR A 131 -2.25 -32.63 3.70
CA THR A 131 -2.25 -33.89 2.93
C THR A 131 -3.18 -34.97 3.46
N ASP A 132 -3.64 -34.88 4.72
CA ASP A 132 -4.63 -35.82 5.27
C ASP A 132 -6.07 -35.53 4.78
N ASN A 133 -6.34 -34.36 4.21
CA ASN A 133 -7.70 -33.93 3.84
C ASN A 133 -7.90 -33.54 2.36
N GLN A 134 -6.87 -33.57 1.51
CA GLN A 134 -7.04 -33.31 0.07
C GLN A 134 -6.27 -34.32 -0.79
N THR A 135 -7.03 -34.95 -1.68
CA THR A 135 -6.60 -35.87 -2.72
C THR A 135 -5.36 -35.37 -3.46
N LYS A 136 -4.44 -36.29 -3.75
CA LYS A 136 -3.26 -36.12 -4.62
C LYS A 136 -3.66 -35.55 -5.99
N VAL A 137 -3.86 -34.23 -6.09
CA VAL A 137 -3.84 -33.52 -7.36
C VAL A 137 -2.39 -33.55 -7.80
N LYS A 138 -2.12 -34.07 -9.01
CA LYS A 138 -0.80 -33.96 -9.63
C LYS A 138 -0.43 -32.48 -9.64
N ASN A 139 0.55 -32.08 -8.83
CA ASN A 139 1.11 -30.74 -8.86
C ASN A 139 1.87 -30.59 -10.17
N ASP A 140 1.15 -30.24 -11.25
CA ASP A 140 1.77 -29.89 -12.51
C ASP A 140 2.73 -28.72 -12.28
N GLU A 141 3.96 -28.79 -12.80
CA GLU A 141 4.96 -27.72 -12.69
C GLU A 141 4.40 -26.36 -13.14
N ARG A 142 3.39 -26.41 -14.03
CA ARG A 142 2.55 -25.29 -14.44
C ARG A 142 1.89 -24.56 -13.28
N THR A 143 1.11 -25.28 -12.48
CA THR A 143 0.29 -24.70 -11.41
C THR A 143 1.19 -24.11 -10.34
N LEU A 144 2.34 -24.75 -10.08
CA LEU A 144 3.37 -24.21 -9.20
C LEU A 144 3.93 -22.87 -9.70
N LEU A 145 4.25 -22.76 -10.99
CA LEU A 145 4.75 -21.52 -11.57
C LEU A 145 3.68 -20.41 -11.57
N GLU A 146 2.45 -20.74 -11.95
CA GLU A 146 1.31 -19.80 -11.93
C GLU A 146 1.06 -19.29 -10.49
N ASN A 147 1.18 -20.15 -9.48
CA ASN A 147 1.08 -19.76 -8.07
C ASN A 147 2.22 -18.83 -7.62
N LYS A 148 3.45 -19.07 -8.09
CA LYS A 148 4.59 -18.17 -7.83
C LYS A 148 4.37 -16.80 -8.45
N PHE A 149 3.90 -16.73 -9.70
CA PHE A 149 3.53 -15.44 -10.31
C PHE A 149 2.42 -14.74 -9.54
N GLN A 150 1.40 -15.47 -9.12
CA GLN A 150 0.30 -14.89 -8.36
C GLN A 150 0.77 -14.24 -7.06
N ARG A 151 1.66 -14.92 -6.35
CA ARG A 151 2.27 -14.40 -5.12
C ARG A 151 3.07 -13.14 -5.40
N LEU A 152 3.96 -13.16 -6.40
CA LEU A 152 4.78 -12.01 -6.75
C LEU A 152 3.94 -10.81 -7.18
N ILE A 153 2.87 -11.01 -7.95
CA ILE A 153 1.92 -9.95 -8.30
C ILE A 153 1.31 -9.32 -7.05
N THR A 154 0.93 -10.12 -6.04
CA THR A 154 0.44 -9.59 -4.76
C THR A 154 1.50 -8.73 -4.08
N LEU A 155 2.75 -9.19 -4.03
CA LEU A 155 3.86 -8.44 -3.42
C LEU A 155 4.20 -7.14 -4.16
N LEU A 156 4.07 -7.12 -5.48
CA LEU A 156 4.29 -5.93 -6.30
C LEU A 156 3.28 -4.81 -6.04
N ASN A 157 2.13 -5.13 -5.45
CA ASN A 157 1.10 -4.16 -5.07
C ASN A 157 1.24 -3.65 -3.64
N PHE A 158 2.29 -4.03 -2.90
CA PHE A 158 2.56 -3.44 -1.60
C PHE A 158 3.03 -1.99 -1.72
N ASP A 159 2.60 -1.15 -0.77
CA ASP A 159 2.96 0.28 -0.74
C ASP A 159 4.46 0.51 -0.41
N MET A 160 5.12 -0.43 0.25
CA MET A 160 6.53 -0.31 0.62
C MET A 160 7.46 -0.62 -0.57
N VAL A 161 8.30 0.35 -0.92
CA VAL A 161 9.28 0.28 -2.02
C VAL A 161 10.22 -0.93 -1.89
N ASP A 162 10.72 -1.19 -0.68
CA ASP A 162 11.68 -2.26 -0.43
C ASP A 162 11.11 -3.64 -0.77
N ILE A 163 9.84 -3.89 -0.40
CA ILE A 163 9.13 -5.15 -0.71
C ILE A 163 8.95 -5.29 -2.23
N ARG A 164 8.51 -4.21 -2.92
CA ARG A 164 8.35 -4.21 -4.37
C ARG A 164 9.66 -4.51 -5.09
N LEU A 165 10.77 -3.94 -4.63
CA LEU A 165 12.10 -4.20 -5.20
C LEU A 165 12.51 -5.66 -5.03
N HIS A 166 12.33 -6.25 -3.85
CA HIS A 166 12.61 -7.68 -3.64
C HIS A 166 11.75 -8.57 -4.54
N ALA A 167 10.45 -8.30 -4.61
CA ALA A 167 9.52 -9.04 -5.46
C ALA A 167 9.89 -8.92 -6.95
N LEU A 168 10.26 -7.72 -7.44
CA LEU A 168 10.70 -7.52 -8.82
C LEU A 168 11.99 -8.28 -9.14
N ASN A 169 12.98 -8.24 -8.27
CA ASN A 169 14.24 -8.98 -8.47
C ASN A 169 13.99 -10.50 -8.52
N SER A 170 13.12 -11.02 -7.63
CA SER A 170 12.72 -12.42 -7.66
C SER A 170 11.93 -12.76 -8.93
N LEU A 171 11.05 -11.87 -9.39
CA LEU A 171 10.29 -12.04 -10.61
C LEU A 171 11.19 -12.06 -11.84
N GLU A 172 12.12 -11.13 -11.96
CA GLU A 172 13.06 -11.06 -13.09
C GLU A 172 13.85 -12.36 -13.22
N ASN A 173 14.38 -12.87 -12.10
CA ASN A 173 15.09 -14.15 -12.06
C ASN A 173 14.18 -15.33 -12.44
N LEU A 174 12.93 -15.32 -11.96
CA LEU A 174 11.94 -16.36 -12.28
C LEU A 174 11.59 -16.36 -13.77
N LEU A 175 11.41 -15.18 -14.37
CA LEU A 175 11.13 -15.00 -15.79
C LEU A 175 12.31 -15.49 -16.65
N LYS A 176 13.54 -15.07 -16.31
CA LYS A 176 14.77 -15.50 -17.01
C LYS A 176 14.92 -17.03 -16.99
N THR A 177 14.73 -17.64 -15.83
CA THR A 177 14.89 -19.09 -15.64
C THR A 177 13.81 -19.90 -16.38
N ASN A 178 12.60 -19.37 -16.49
CA ASN A 178 11.44 -20.09 -17.05
C ASN A 178 11.01 -19.57 -18.43
N ARG A 179 11.88 -18.82 -19.13
CA ARG A 179 11.57 -18.21 -20.43
C ARG A 179 11.04 -19.20 -21.48
N PRO A 180 11.64 -20.40 -21.69
CA PRO A 180 11.12 -21.37 -22.67
C PRO A 180 9.70 -21.83 -22.32
N TYR A 181 9.44 -22.04 -21.04
CA TYR A 181 8.14 -22.48 -20.54
C TYR A 181 7.07 -21.40 -20.72
N LEU A 182 7.41 -20.15 -20.43
CA LEU A 182 6.54 -18.99 -20.65
C LEU A 182 6.15 -18.82 -22.11
N LEU A 183 7.11 -18.95 -23.03
CA LEU A 183 6.86 -18.89 -24.46
C LEU A 183 5.93 -20.03 -24.89
N GLN A 184 6.18 -21.25 -24.42
CA GLN A 184 5.28 -22.38 -24.69
C GLN A 184 3.86 -22.12 -24.16
N MET A 185 3.71 -21.61 -22.93
CA MET A 185 2.40 -21.25 -22.37
C MET A 185 1.66 -20.21 -23.22
N CYS A 186 2.40 -19.23 -23.75
CA CYS A 186 1.85 -18.18 -24.59
C CYS A 186 1.62 -18.61 -26.04
N LEU A 187 2.24 -19.68 -26.54
CA LEU A 187 2.04 -20.16 -27.92
C LEU A 187 1.03 -21.31 -28.02
N SER A 188 0.86 -22.09 -26.96
CA SER A 188 0.05 -23.33 -26.98
C SER A 188 -1.47 -23.12 -26.97
N ARG A 189 -1.96 -21.88 -26.91
CA ARG A 189 -3.38 -21.53 -26.77
C ARG A 189 -3.74 -20.39 -27.70
N ASP A 190 -5.00 -20.21 -28.05
CA ASP A 190 -5.41 -19.03 -28.83
C ASP A 190 -5.32 -17.74 -28.02
N THR A 191 -5.56 -17.81 -26.70
CA THR A 191 -5.48 -16.68 -25.77
C THR A 191 -4.34 -16.81 -24.78
N VAL A 192 -3.76 -15.67 -24.38
CA VAL A 192 -2.72 -15.61 -23.35
C VAL A 192 -3.32 -15.98 -21.98
N PRO A 193 -2.63 -16.78 -21.14
CA PRO A 193 -3.13 -17.13 -19.82
C PRO A 193 -3.45 -15.86 -18.98
N PRO A 194 -4.56 -15.84 -18.21
CA PRO A 194 -4.97 -14.67 -17.42
C PRO A 194 -3.90 -14.19 -16.43
N ILE A 195 -3.14 -15.12 -15.86
CA ILE A 195 -2.05 -14.80 -14.92
C ILE A 195 -0.92 -14.00 -15.60
N ILE A 196 -0.59 -14.32 -16.85
CA ILE A 196 0.41 -13.60 -17.64
C ILE A 196 -0.13 -12.23 -18.04
N THR A 197 -1.41 -12.15 -18.42
CA THR A 197 -2.05 -10.85 -18.69
C THR A 197 -2.02 -9.94 -17.46
N ARG A 198 -2.35 -10.48 -16.27
CA ARG A 198 -2.27 -9.73 -15.01
C ARG A 198 -0.83 -9.31 -14.70
N LEU A 199 0.14 -10.19 -14.94
CA LEU A 199 1.55 -9.87 -14.77
C LEU A 199 1.99 -8.69 -15.65
N ILE A 200 1.63 -8.70 -16.94
CA ILE A 200 1.92 -7.62 -17.89
C ILE A 200 1.31 -6.30 -17.40
N LEU A 201 0.03 -6.32 -17.00
CA LEU A 201 -0.66 -5.13 -16.50
C LEU A 201 0.02 -4.57 -15.25
N THR A 202 0.32 -5.42 -14.27
CA THR A 202 1.03 -5.00 -13.05
C THR A 202 2.42 -4.43 -13.39
N LEU A 203 3.16 -5.04 -14.31
CA LEU A 203 4.47 -4.51 -14.72
C LEU A 203 4.35 -3.17 -15.46
N LEU A 204 3.35 -2.99 -16.32
CA LEU A 204 3.08 -1.72 -16.99
C LEU A 204 2.74 -0.62 -15.97
N GLU A 205 1.96 -0.92 -14.93
CA GLU A 205 1.70 0.02 -13.84
C GLU A 205 3.00 0.37 -13.09
N ARG A 206 3.89 -0.61 -12.84
CA ARG A 206 5.19 -0.37 -12.19
C ARG A 206 6.19 0.37 -13.07
N CYS A 207 6.01 0.40 -14.39
CA CYS A 207 6.81 1.27 -15.27
C CYS A 207 6.55 2.77 -14.99
N ASN A 208 5.44 3.10 -14.33
CA ASN A 208 5.13 4.46 -13.88
C ASN A 208 5.42 4.67 -12.37
N ASP A 209 6.17 3.78 -11.71
CA ASP A 209 6.51 3.93 -10.28
C ASP A 209 7.42 5.15 -10.06
N THR A 210 7.32 5.80 -8.89
CA THR A 210 8.16 6.94 -8.52
C THR A 210 9.64 6.55 -8.38
N ASN A 211 9.92 5.31 -7.97
CA ASN A 211 11.27 4.80 -7.83
C ASN A 211 11.86 4.35 -9.17
N GLN A 212 12.99 4.94 -9.57
CA GLN A 212 13.66 4.64 -10.83
C GLN A 212 14.11 3.18 -10.97
N ASN A 213 14.57 2.55 -9.89
CA ASN A 213 15.02 1.16 -9.91
C ASN A 213 13.85 0.21 -10.16
N ILE A 214 12.68 0.49 -9.56
CA ILE A 214 11.45 -0.27 -9.82
C ILE A 214 11.08 -0.16 -11.29
N ARG A 215 11.07 1.05 -11.87
CA ARG A 215 10.78 1.25 -13.30
C ARG A 215 11.73 0.44 -14.19
N PHE A 216 13.03 0.49 -13.90
CA PHE A 216 14.04 -0.20 -14.69
C PHE A 216 13.86 -1.73 -14.68
N ILE A 217 13.72 -2.33 -13.49
CA ILE A 217 13.54 -3.79 -13.36
C ILE A 217 12.20 -4.23 -13.96
N ALA A 218 11.15 -3.42 -13.83
CA ALA A 218 9.85 -3.71 -14.45
C ALA A 218 9.94 -3.75 -15.99
N ILE A 219 10.66 -2.80 -16.60
CA ILE A 219 10.90 -2.78 -18.05
C ILE A 219 11.72 -4.00 -18.49
N ASN A 220 12.77 -4.35 -17.75
CA ASN A 220 13.55 -5.56 -18.05
C ASN A 220 12.67 -6.82 -17.96
N SER A 221 11.83 -6.91 -16.94
CA SER A 221 10.90 -8.02 -16.75
C SER A 221 9.89 -8.13 -17.90
N LEU A 222 9.38 -7.01 -18.43
CA LEU A 222 8.56 -7.00 -19.65
C LEU A 222 9.35 -7.51 -20.86
N GLY A 223 10.63 -7.13 -20.98
CA GLY A 223 11.54 -7.63 -22.01
C GLY A 223 11.77 -9.15 -21.94
N GLU A 224 11.78 -9.72 -20.73
CA GLU A 224 11.89 -11.17 -20.53
C GLU A 224 10.63 -11.94 -20.93
N ILE A 225 9.45 -11.36 -20.71
CA ILE A 225 8.18 -11.90 -21.21
C ILE A 225 8.20 -11.93 -22.75
N GLY A 226 8.75 -10.89 -23.37
CA GLY A 226 8.90 -10.79 -24.83
C GLY A 226 7.64 -10.34 -25.55
N ALA A 227 7.68 -10.41 -26.88
CA ALA A 227 6.59 -9.97 -27.72
C ALA A 227 5.39 -10.92 -27.61
N ILE A 228 4.24 -10.36 -27.28
CA ILE A 228 2.96 -11.05 -27.23
C ILE A 228 2.00 -10.30 -28.15
N ASP A 229 1.28 -11.05 -28.99
CA ASP A 229 0.24 -10.50 -29.84
C ASP A 229 -0.86 -9.82 -28.98
N PRO A 230 -1.07 -8.50 -29.11
CA PRO A 230 -2.09 -7.79 -28.35
C PRO A 230 -3.51 -8.33 -28.57
N GLY A 231 -3.81 -8.90 -29.74
CA GLY A 231 -5.12 -9.49 -30.06
C GLY A 231 -5.44 -10.72 -29.21
N ARG A 232 -4.42 -11.34 -28.61
CA ARG A 232 -4.53 -12.54 -27.77
C ARG A 232 -4.60 -12.21 -26.28
N ILE A 233 -4.44 -10.94 -25.91
CA ILE A 233 -4.50 -10.46 -24.52
C ILE A 233 -5.91 -9.94 -24.22
N GLU A 234 -6.58 -10.55 -23.24
CA GLU A 234 -7.92 -10.13 -22.82
C GLU A 234 -7.87 -8.93 -21.85
N PHE A 235 -7.34 -7.78 -22.29
CA PHE A 235 -7.22 -6.58 -21.46
C PHE A 235 -8.55 -6.20 -20.82
N ARG A 236 -9.64 -6.14 -21.60
CA ARG A 236 -10.93 -5.59 -21.14
C ARG A 236 -11.55 -6.34 -19.96
N LYS A 237 -11.44 -7.67 -19.91
CA LYS A 237 -12.01 -8.51 -18.84
C LYS A 237 -11.22 -8.41 -17.53
N LEU A 238 -9.92 -8.13 -17.63
CA LEU A 238 -9.02 -8.09 -16.48
C LEU A 238 -8.77 -6.66 -15.99
N TYR A 239 -8.71 -5.69 -16.89
CA TYR A 239 -8.66 -4.27 -16.56
C TYR A 239 -9.92 -3.85 -15.79
N SER A 240 -11.11 -4.35 -16.16
CA SER A 240 -12.32 -4.09 -15.37
C SER A 240 -12.23 -4.66 -13.95
N LYS A 241 -11.65 -5.85 -13.74
CA LYS A 241 -11.48 -6.48 -12.41
C LYS A 241 -10.35 -5.89 -11.56
N ILE A 242 -9.25 -5.49 -12.19
CA ILE A 242 -8.09 -4.86 -11.51
C ILE A 242 -8.44 -3.42 -11.12
N VAL A 243 -9.22 -2.73 -11.95
CA VAL A 243 -9.47 -1.30 -11.82
C VAL A 243 -10.82 -0.97 -11.18
N THR A 244 -11.75 -1.94 -11.05
CA THR A 244 -12.89 -1.84 -10.11
C THR A 244 -12.49 -1.53 -8.68
N SER A 245 -11.21 -1.72 -8.33
CA SER A 245 -10.63 -1.43 -7.02
C SER A 245 -10.02 -0.03 -6.89
N THR A 246 -9.91 0.76 -7.96
CA THR A 246 -9.09 2.01 -7.93
C THR A 246 -9.73 3.27 -8.53
N SER A 247 -10.78 3.24 -9.35
CA SER A 247 -11.58 4.47 -9.61
C SER A 247 -12.96 4.24 -10.25
N LEU A 248 -13.91 5.13 -9.93
CA LEU A 248 -15.24 5.24 -10.54
C LEU A 248 -15.13 5.52 -12.04
N ILE A 249 -14.11 6.29 -12.43
CA ILE A 249 -13.81 6.68 -13.82
C ILE A 249 -13.58 5.43 -14.68
N ASN A 250 -12.81 4.47 -14.17
CA ASN A 250 -12.45 3.28 -14.92
C ASN A 250 -13.57 2.22 -14.97
N ARG A 251 -14.46 2.19 -13.96
CA ARG A 251 -15.71 1.41 -14.00
C ARG A 251 -16.67 1.91 -15.09
N LEU A 252 -16.70 3.22 -15.35
CA LEU A 252 -17.53 3.82 -16.40
C LEU A 252 -16.93 3.61 -17.80
N LEU A 253 -15.60 3.73 -17.95
CA LEU A 253 -14.90 3.46 -19.21
C LEU A 253 -14.99 1.97 -19.63
N SER A 254 -15.09 1.05 -18.68
CA SER A 254 -15.22 -0.39 -18.99
C SER A 254 -16.64 -0.81 -19.39
N ASN A 255 -17.67 -0.16 -18.81
CA ASN A 255 -19.08 -0.42 -19.09
C ASN A 255 -19.64 0.30 -20.33
N SER A 256 -18.94 1.30 -20.87
CA SER A 256 -19.37 2.02 -22.06
C SER A 256 -18.88 1.32 -23.34
N ASN A 257 -19.77 0.56 -23.98
CA ASN A 257 -19.67 0.24 -25.42
C ASN A 257 -20.23 1.36 -26.31
N SER A 258 -20.79 2.40 -25.71
CA SER A 258 -21.44 3.53 -26.37
C SER A 258 -20.70 4.82 -26.06
N GLU A 259 -20.68 5.74 -27.02
CA GLU A 259 -20.16 7.11 -26.87
C GLU A 259 -20.66 7.71 -25.54
N ILE A 260 -19.71 8.00 -24.64
CA ILE A 260 -20.01 8.55 -23.32
C ILE A 260 -20.57 9.95 -23.52
N ASN A 261 -21.85 10.15 -23.25
CA ASN A 261 -22.47 11.46 -23.38
C ASN A 261 -22.01 12.37 -22.22
N THR A 262 -21.74 13.65 -22.53
CA THR A 262 -21.18 14.62 -21.58
C THR A 262 -22.06 14.85 -20.34
N ASP A 263 -23.36 14.60 -20.45
CA ASP A 263 -24.30 14.74 -19.33
C ASP A 263 -24.31 13.54 -18.37
N ASP A 264 -23.92 12.34 -18.83
CA ASP A 264 -23.71 11.18 -17.95
C ASP A 264 -22.44 11.38 -17.10
N LEU A 265 -21.39 11.97 -17.69
CA LEU A 265 -20.20 12.42 -16.95
C LEU A 265 -20.57 13.47 -15.89
N LYS A 266 -21.38 14.48 -16.21
CA LYS A 266 -21.79 15.49 -15.21
C LYS A 266 -22.61 14.89 -14.05
N ARG A 267 -23.51 13.92 -14.33
CA ARG A 267 -24.33 13.26 -13.30
C ARG A 267 -23.53 12.35 -12.37
N CYS A 268 -22.45 11.75 -12.87
CA CYS A 268 -21.61 10.82 -12.11
C CYS A 268 -20.49 11.52 -11.31
N TYR A 269 -19.88 12.59 -11.85
CA TYR A 269 -18.65 13.17 -11.28
C TYR A 269 -18.87 14.09 -10.06
N PHE A 270 -20.10 14.53 -9.80
CA PHE A 270 -20.36 15.57 -8.78
C PHE A 270 -21.36 15.18 -7.69
N LYS A 271 -21.62 13.88 -7.49
CA LYS A 271 -22.24 13.45 -6.23
C LYS A 271 -21.14 13.24 -5.18
N LEU A 272 -20.56 14.34 -4.69
CA LEU A 272 -19.57 14.31 -3.61
C LEU A 272 -20.12 13.70 -2.31
N TYR A 273 -21.45 13.59 -2.19
CA TYR A 273 -22.13 12.88 -1.11
C TYR A 273 -22.40 11.39 -1.39
N SER A 274 -21.99 10.86 -2.55
CA SER A 274 -22.21 9.44 -2.85
C SER A 274 -21.30 8.57 -1.99
N GLN A 275 -21.82 7.40 -1.64
CA GLN A 275 -21.08 6.43 -0.84
C GLN A 275 -19.85 5.91 -1.60
N GLU A 276 -19.97 5.78 -2.93
CA GLU A 276 -18.90 5.27 -3.78
C GLU A 276 -17.72 6.24 -3.84
N PHE A 277 -17.99 7.54 -3.96
CA PHE A 277 -16.93 8.55 -3.96
C PHE A 277 -16.22 8.61 -2.61
N ALA A 278 -16.97 8.51 -1.50
CA ALA A 278 -16.39 8.45 -0.16
C ALA A 278 -15.44 7.27 0.01
N LEU A 279 -15.87 6.07 -0.40
CA LEU A 279 -15.06 4.85 -0.30
C LEU A 279 -13.76 4.95 -1.13
N GLU A 280 -13.83 5.52 -2.33
CA GLU A 280 -12.65 5.74 -3.17
C GLU A 280 -11.71 6.79 -2.58
N LEU A 281 -12.25 7.93 -2.14
CA LEU A 281 -11.45 8.96 -1.48
C LEU A 281 -10.73 8.40 -0.24
N PHE A 282 -11.41 7.61 0.58
CA PHE A 282 -10.79 6.95 1.72
C PHE A 282 -9.76 5.90 1.32
N ALA A 283 -9.97 5.14 0.25
CA ALA A 283 -8.97 4.20 -0.27
C ALA A 283 -7.70 4.93 -0.76
N GLU A 284 -7.86 6.03 -1.49
CA GLU A 284 -6.77 6.89 -1.94
C GLU A 284 -6.00 7.50 -0.77
N LEU A 285 -6.71 8.06 0.21
CA LEU A 285 -6.09 8.65 1.41
C LEU A 285 -5.36 7.60 2.25
N THR A 286 -5.91 6.39 2.40
CA THR A 286 -5.21 5.27 3.07
C THR A 286 -3.93 4.92 2.34
N ARG A 287 -3.99 4.77 1.01
CA ARG A 287 -2.79 4.44 0.21
C ARG A 287 -1.73 5.52 0.33
N ALA A 288 -2.12 6.80 0.22
CA ALA A 288 -1.22 7.92 0.41
C ALA A 288 -0.61 7.93 1.82
N PHE A 289 -1.41 7.64 2.86
CA PHE A 289 -0.95 7.60 4.25
C PHE A 289 0.06 6.48 4.50
N LEU A 290 -0.18 5.29 3.94
CA LEU A 290 0.70 4.13 4.05
C LEU A 290 1.98 4.32 3.23
N ALA A 291 1.89 4.94 2.05
CA ALA A 291 3.01 5.22 1.15
C ALA A 291 3.91 6.38 1.62
N ALA A 292 3.40 7.30 2.45
CA ALA A 292 4.15 8.45 2.93
C ALA A 292 5.45 8.04 3.67
N ASP A 293 6.56 8.65 3.27
CA ASP A 293 7.89 8.38 3.84
C ASP A 293 8.18 9.24 5.07
N GLN A 294 7.61 10.44 5.12
CA GLN A 294 7.83 11.39 6.20
C GLN A 294 6.62 11.47 7.14
N VAL A 295 6.89 11.59 8.44
CA VAL A 295 5.85 11.79 9.46
C VAL A 295 5.02 13.05 9.17
N ARG A 296 5.64 14.11 8.66
CA ARG A 296 4.94 15.35 8.26
C ARG A 296 3.90 15.12 7.16
N GLN A 297 4.21 14.30 6.16
CA GLN A 297 3.25 13.92 5.11
C GLN A 297 2.07 13.15 5.74
N GLN A 298 2.36 12.18 6.61
CA GLN A 298 1.32 11.44 7.32
C GLN A 298 0.42 12.33 8.18
N ASP A 299 0.95 13.38 8.81
CA ASP A 299 0.15 14.34 9.57
C ASP A 299 -0.77 15.16 8.67
N THR A 300 -0.29 15.63 7.51
CA THR A 300 -1.13 16.33 6.54
C THR A 300 -2.24 15.46 5.96
N ILE A 301 -1.96 14.17 5.74
CA ILE A 301 -2.96 13.21 5.28
C ILE A 301 -3.92 12.85 6.43
N SER A 302 -3.44 12.77 7.67
CA SER A 302 -4.30 12.56 8.85
C SER A 302 -5.31 13.69 9.03
N TYR A 303 -4.87 14.93 8.79
CA TYR A 303 -5.74 16.09 8.76
C TYR A 303 -6.80 15.97 7.65
N ALA A 304 -6.40 15.63 6.42
CA ALA A 304 -7.35 15.42 5.33
C ALA A 304 -8.38 14.33 5.65
N ILE A 305 -7.94 13.18 6.19
CA ILE A 305 -8.83 12.10 6.63
C ILE A 305 -9.80 12.60 7.71
N GLN A 306 -9.31 13.30 8.73
CA GLN A 306 -10.14 13.87 9.81
C GLN A 306 -11.23 14.79 9.25
N GLU A 307 -10.91 15.68 8.33
CA GLU A 307 -11.89 16.59 7.71
C GLU A 307 -12.86 15.85 6.77
N CYS A 308 -12.40 14.82 6.05
CA CYS A 308 -13.28 13.95 5.27
C CYS A 308 -14.26 13.18 6.17
N LEU A 309 -13.80 12.64 7.29
CA LEU A 309 -14.67 11.97 8.28
C LEU A 309 -15.73 12.93 8.82
N LYS A 310 -15.38 14.19 9.09
CA LYS A 310 -16.34 15.25 9.46
C LYS A 310 -17.36 15.50 8.34
N PHE A 311 -16.89 15.65 7.10
CA PHE A 311 -17.74 15.91 5.94
C PHE A 311 -18.80 14.82 5.73
N TYR A 312 -18.41 13.55 5.89
CA TYR A 312 -19.33 12.40 5.80
C TYR A 312 -20.04 12.06 7.12
N ASN A 313 -19.92 12.89 8.17
CA ASN A 313 -20.51 12.68 9.50
C ASN A 313 -20.11 11.35 10.17
N LEU A 314 -18.92 10.85 9.89
CA LEU A 314 -18.41 9.60 10.46
C LEU A 314 -17.76 9.77 11.84
N ASN A 315 -17.84 10.94 12.48
CA ASN A 315 -17.28 11.15 13.83
C ASN A 315 -18.11 10.47 14.92
N LEU A 316 -17.52 10.29 16.11
CA LEU A 316 -18.17 9.67 17.29
C LEU A 316 -19.04 10.68 18.08
N SER A 317 -19.67 11.65 17.42
CA SER A 317 -20.43 12.71 18.11
C SER A 317 -21.95 12.48 17.99
N ASP A 318 -22.58 12.52 19.16
CA ASP A 318 -23.93 12.13 19.61
C ASP A 318 -25.15 12.26 18.66
N ASP A 319 -26.02 11.26 18.85
CA ASP A 319 -27.49 11.26 18.80
C ASP A 319 -28.18 11.98 17.64
N ASN A 320 -28.41 11.28 16.51
CA ASN A 320 -29.53 11.52 15.59
C ASN A 320 -29.65 10.43 14.50
N GLU A 321 -30.80 10.31 13.83
CA GLU A 321 -31.14 9.30 12.79
C GLU A 321 -30.15 9.17 11.61
N LYS A 322 -29.25 10.15 11.40
CA LYS A 322 -28.13 10.11 10.44
C LYS A 322 -27.11 8.99 10.75
N VAL A 323 -27.16 8.40 11.94
CA VAL A 323 -26.28 7.31 12.38
C VAL A 323 -26.41 6.05 11.50
N LYS A 324 -27.56 5.73 10.91
CA LYS A 324 -27.72 4.50 10.10
C LYS A 324 -26.91 4.53 8.80
N VAL A 325 -27.00 5.62 8.03
CA VAL A 325 -26.23 5.79 6.77
C VAL A 325 -24.72 5.88 7.07
N ASN A 326 -24.36 6.49 8.20
CA ASN A 326 -22.97 6.59 8.66
C ASN A 326 -22.40 5.22 9.06
N GLN A 327 -23.21 4.38 9.72
CA GLN A 327 -22.83 3.00 10.07
C GLN A 327 -22.69 2.11 8.83
N GLU A 328 -23.55 2.28 7.82
CA GLU A 328 -23.44 1.56 6.55
C GLU A 328 -22.16 1.91 5.78
N LEU A 329 -21.82 3.20 5.68
CA LEU A 329 -20.56 3.62 5.05
C LEU A 329 -19.34 3.13 5.84
N TRP A 330 -19.37 3.25 7.17
CA TRP A 330 -18.29 2.75 8.02
C TRP A 330 -18.10 1.24 7.90
N ALA A 331 -19.19 0.47 7.86
CA ALA A 331 -19.16 -0.98 7.72
C ALA A 331 -18.63 -1.45 6.35
N LYS A 332 -18.74 -0.61 5.30
CA LYS A 332 -18.17 -0.90 3.97
C LYS A 332 -16.66 -0.64 3.88
N LEU A 333 -16.08 0.11 4.81
CA LEU A 333 -14.62 0.26 4.88
C LEU A 333 -13.99 -1.07 5.30
N ASN A 334 -12.83 -1.40 4.73
CA ASN A 334 -12.12 -2.60 5.12
C ASN A 334 -11.52 -2.47 6.54
N GLN A 335 -11.12 -3.59 7.15
CA GLN A 335 -10.62 -3.58 8.53
C GLN A 335 -9.41 -2.66 8.73
N GLU A 336 -8.50 -2.62 7.76
CA GLU A 336 -7.30 -1.77 7.79
C GLU A 336 -7.66 -0.27 7.84
N GLN A 337 -8.60 0.16 7.00
CA GLN A 337 -9.15 1.51 7.00
C GLN A 337 -9.84 1.83 8.32
N GLN A 338 -10.68 0.92 8.83
CA GLN A 338 -11.38 1.14 10.10
C GLN A 338 -10.38 1.32 11.26
N ASP A 339 -9.37 0.46 11.33
CA ASP A 339 -8.33 0.53 12.37
C ASP A 339 -7.52 1.82 12.28
N LEU A 340 -7.19 2.26 11.07
CA LEU A 340 -6.43 3.47 10.81
C LEU A 340 -7.24 4.74 11.13
N PHE A 341 -8.51 4.77 10.76
CA PHE A 341 -9.37 5.95 10.89
C PHE A 341 -10.00 6.09 12.25
N LYS A 342 -10.20 4.99 13.01
CA LYS A 342 -10.78 5.02 14.36
C LYS A 342 -10.13 6.08 15.28
N PRO A 343 -8.79 6.19 15.41
CA PRO A 343 -8.18 7.25 16.21
C PRO A 343 -8.36 8.66 15.62
N LEU A 344 -8.61 8.78 14.31
CA LEU A 344 -8.80 10.06 13.62
C LEU A 344 -10.23 10.61 13.74
N ARG A 345 -11.19 9.82 14.23
CA ARG A 345 -12.58 10.28 14.49
C ARG A 345 -12.68 11.27 15.64
N THR A 346 -11.69 11.27 16.54
CA THR A 346 -11.64 12.13 17.75
C THR A 346 -10.36 12.96 17.82
N SER A 347 -9.49 12.87 16.80
CA SER A 347 -8.26 13.63 16.72
C SER A 347 -8.54 15.13 16.54
N LYS A 348 -7.50 15.93 16.83
CA LYS A 348 -7.54 17.40 16.77
C LYS A 348 -6.39 17.95 15.92
N TYR A 349 -6.17 17.36 14.75
CA TYR A 349 -5.24 17.92 13.77
C TYR A 349 -5.72 19.31 13.35
N VAL A 350 -4.81 20.28 13.42
CA VAL A 350 -5.02 21.67 13.04
C VAL A 350 -3.84 22.11 12.18
N LEU A 351 -4.13 22.90 11.14
CA LEU A 351 -3.12 23.50 10.29
C LEU A 351 -2.59 24.78 10.95
N THR A 352 -1.27 24.88 11.10
CA THR A 352 -0.64 26.09 11.63
C THR A 352 -0.30 27.11 10.54
N ASP A 353 -0.11 26.66 9.29
CA ASP A 353 0.45 27.47 8.18
C ASP A 353 -0.55 27.62 7.01
N GLU A 354 -1.74 28.18 7.24
CA GLU A 354 -2.72 28.44 6.16
C GLU A 354 -2.34 29.61 5.24
N THR A 355 -1.43 30.48 5.68
CA THR A 355 -1.07 31.74 5.01
C THR A 355 -0.43 31.55 3.63
N ASN A 356 0.15 30.38 3.36
CA ASN A 356 0.88 30.06 2.13
C ASN A 356 0.01 29.43 1.02
N LEU A 357 -1.31 29.42 1.16
CA LEU A 357 -2.22 28.82 0.16
C LEU A 357 -2.86 29.83 -0.79
N LYS A 358 -3.11 31.07 -0.37
CA LYS A 358 -3.76 32.08 -1.22
C LYS A 358 -2.85 32.41 -2.39
N THR A 359 -3.27 32.02 -3.59
CA THR A 359 -2.48 32.19 -4.81
C THR A 359 -2.99 33.45 -5.48
N SER A 360 -2.31 34.58 -5.27
CA SER A 360 -2.65 35.86 -5.90
C SER A 360 -2.36 35.92 -7.41
N ARG A 361 -2.00 34.78 -8.03
CA ARG A 361 -1.60 34.72 -9.45
C ARG A 361 -2.82 34.49 -10.34
N SER A 362 -2.87 35.20 -11.46
CA SER A 362 -3.89 34.99 -12.49
C SER A 362 -3.75 33.60 -13.15
N GLN A 363 -4.85 33.05 -13.67
CA GLN A 363 -4.87 31.80 -14.43
C GLN A 363 -3.81 31.76 -15.54
N GLU A 364 -3.68 32.87 -16.27
CA GLU A 364 -2.70 33.00 -17.34
C GLU A 364 -1.25 32.91 -16.86
N ALA A 365 -0.96 33.45 -15.66
CA ALA A 365 0.38 33.40 -15.09
C ALA A 365 0.78 31.97 -14.65
N ILE A 366 -0.19 31.12 -14.30
CA ILE A 366 0.04 29.71 -13.95
C ILE A 366 0.21 28.86 -15.21
N LEU A 367 -0.60 29.11 -16.25
CA LEU A 367 -0.53 28.36 -17.52
C LEU A 367 0.69 28.71 -18.36
N LYS A 368 1.12 29.97 -18.37
CA LYS A 368 2.26 30.45 -19.17
C LYS A 368 3.59 30.40 -18.41
N GLN A 369 3.64 29.78 -17.23
CA GLN A 369 4.82 29.80 -16.37
C GLN A 369 5.93 28.89 -16.88
N LEU A 370 6.84 29.46 -17.67
CA LEU A 370 8.03 28.80 -18.24
C LEU A 370 9.01 28.24 -17.18
N THR A 371 8.84 28.59 -15.91
CA THR A 371 9.69 28.14 -14.79
C THR A 371 9.29 26.79 -14.22
N VAL A 372 8.08 26.30 -14.52
CA VAL A 372 7.59 25.01 -14.03
C VAL A 372 8.15 23.90 -14.91
N LYS A 373 8.96 23.01 -14.33
CA LYS A 373 9.72 22.00 -15.09
C LYS A 373 9.03 20.64 -15.16
N THR A 374 8.10 20.35 -14.25
CA THR A 374 7.40 19.06 -14.18
C THR A 374 5.89 19.24 -14.09
N TYR A 375 5.15 18.23 -14.56
CA TYR A 375 3.69 18.20 -14.47
C TYR A 375 3.19 18.26 -13.02
N GLU A 376 3.87 17.58 -12.09
CA GLU A 376 3.59 17.62 -10.65
C GLU A 376 3.71 19.05 -10.07
N GLN A 377 4.77 19.77 -10.43
CA GLN A 377 4.96 21.16 -10.00
C GLN A 377 3.89 22.08 -10.58
N TRP A 378 3.36 21.76 -11.76
CA TRP A 378 2.24 22.48 -12.35
C TRP A 378 0.94 22.21 -11.60
N LEU A 379 0.63 20.93 -11.32
CA LEU A 379 -0.56 20.55 -10.55
C LEU A 379 -0.59 21.16 -9.16
N THR A 380 0.53 21.15 -8.44
CA THR A 380 0.63 21.73 -7.09
C THR A 380 0.40 23.25 -7.06
N GLN A 381 0.49 23.93 -8.21
CA GLN A 381 0.18 25.36 -8.34
C GLN A 381 -1.24 25.61 -8.88
N TYR A 382 -1.69 24.77 -9.81
CA TYR A 382 -2.99 24.95 -10.46
C TYR A 382 -4.17 24.48 -9.59
N VAL A 383 -4.02 23.38 -8.85
CA VAL A 383 -5.08 22.84 -7.99
C VAL A 383 -5.48 23.83 -6.87
N PRO A 384 -4.56 24.45 -6.10
CA PRO A 384 -4.93 25.50 -5.13
C PRO A 384 -5.71 26.66 -5.76
N TYR A 385 -5.31 27.07 -6.97
CA TYR A 385 -5.98 28.14 -7.71
C TYR A 385 -7.43 27.76 -8.02
N LEU A 386 -7.68 26.55 -8.53
CA LEU A 386 -9.04 26.06 -8.80
C LEU A 386 -9.89 26.02 -7.52
N ILE A 387 -9.32 25.53 -6.41
CA ILE A 387 -10.05 25.42 -5.13
C ILE A 387 -10.48 26.79 -4.62
N GLN A 388 -9.66 27.84 -4.78
CA GLN A 388 -10.01 29.21 -4.37
C GLN A 388 -11.20 29.80 -5.13
N HIS A 389 -11.51 29.27 -6.31
CA HIS A 389 -12.66 29.72 -7.11
C HIS A 389 -13.93 28.92 -6.81
N LEU A 390 -13.85 27.89 -5.96
CA LEU A 390 -15.03 27.20 -5.47
C LEU A 390 -15.81 28.11 -4.50
N PRO A 391 -17.15 28.06 -4.51
CA PRO A 391 -17.95 28.76 -3.51
C PRO A 391 -17.58 28.29 -2.09
N ASN A 392 -17.53 29.22 -1.13
CA ASN A 392 -17.24 28.94 0.28
C ASN A 392 -18.37 28.10 0.93
N ASN A 393 -18.36 26.80 0.64
CA ASN A 393 -19.30 25.82 1.15
C ASN A 393 -18.57 24.55 1.60
N ASN A 394 -19.31 23.52 2.00
CA ASN A 394 -18.74 22.25 2.45
C ASN A 394 -17.80 21.60 1.42
N TYR A 395 -17.98 21.87 0.12
CA TYR A 395 -17.10 21.35 -0.93
C TYR A 395 -15.74 22.04 -0.93
N TYR A 396 -15.72 23.37 -0.76
CA TYR A 396 -14.46 24.10 -0.56
C TYR A 396 -13.67 23.49 0.60
N HIS A 397 -14.32 23.25 1.74
CA HIS A 397 -13.67 22.65 2.90
C HIS A 397 -13.12 21.24 2.62
N LEU A 398 -13.89 20.38 1.93
CA LEU A 398 -13.44 19.05 1.54
C LEU A 398 -12.18 19.11 0.65
N PHE A 399 -12.21 19.87 -0.44
CA PHE A 399 -11.07 19.97 -1.35
C PHE A 399 -9.87 20.67 -0.70
N HIS A 400 -10.11 21.73 0.07
CA HIS A 400 -9.07 22.46 0.78
C HIS A 400 -8.35 21.58 1.81
N SER A 401 -9.07 20.71 2.52
CA SER A 401 -8.43 19.77 3.46
C SER A 401 -7.53 18.76 2.76
N CYS A 402 -7.96 18.23 1.62
CA CYS A 402 -7.17 17.31 0.80
C CYS A 402 -5.97 17.98 0.09
N LEU A 403 -5.98 19.30 -0.09
CA LEU A 403 -4.91 20.03 -0.77
C LEU A 403 -3.55 19.84 -0.09
N PHE A 404 -3.53 19.78 1.24
CA PHE A 404 -2.30 19.58 2.00
C PHE A 404 -1.73 18.17 1.81
N ALA A 405 -2.57 17.16 1.60
CA ALA A 405 -2.09 15.83 1.24
C ALA A 405 -1.40 15.83 -0.13
N VAL A 406 -1.93 16.58 -1.11
CA VAL A 406 -1.36 16.69 -2.46
C VAL A 406 -0.04 17.46 -2.47
N ARG A 407 0.06 18.57 -1.74
CA ARG A 407 1.24 19.46 -1.75
C ARG A 407 2.52 18.78 -1.28
N PHE A 408 2.41 17.77 -0.41
CA PHE A 408 3.56 17.06 0.14
C PHE A 408 3.74 15.65 -0.40
N ASN A 409 2.82 15.14 -1.22
CA ASN A 409 2.91 13.81 -1.78
C ASN A 409 3.45 13.84 -3.21
N ARG A 410 4.69 13.37 -3.40
CA ARG A 410 5.37 13.31 -4.70
C ARG A 410 4.89 12.18 -5.62
N SER A 411 3.83 11.47 -5.23
CA SER A 411 3.38 10.24 -5.89
C SER A 411 2.09 10.37 -6.69
N VAL A 412 1.66 11.60 -7.02
CA VAL A 412 0.51 11.85 -7.91
C VAL A 412 0.98 12.13 -9.33
#